data_AF-A0A9N8HSH3-F1
#
_entry.id   AF-A0A9N8HSH3-F1
#
_cell.length_a   1.000
_cell.length_b   1.000
_cell.length_c   1.000
_cell.angle_alpha   90.00
_cell.angle_beta   90.00
_cell.angle_gamma   90.00
#
_symmetry.space_group_name_H-M   'P 1'
#
loop_
_entity.id
_entity.type
_entity.pdbx_description
1 polymer ?
#
loop_
_entity_poly.entity_id
_entity_poly.type
_entity_poly.pdbx_seq_one_letter_code
_entity_poly.pdbx_strand_id
1 'polypeptide(L)'
;MAAEDDPFGAFGEDDDDDDEKDGDDCNVVSSTASVPESGQQQARRDPSCGVLVFHNGTEQALLHHVEREMELLAASDQLETAEQVMKLVDQYCFSRHWMMHIGDQKGIILKDFIREFCQEHQNRLIRQTKPEQTVIMVELGTYCGYSAILMAYTILEFTR
;
A
#
# COMPACT_ATOMS: atom_id res chain seq x y z
N MET A 1 -12.05 -4.50 48.44
CA MET A 1 -11.43 -3.28 47.91
C MET A 1 -10.63 -3.70 46.70
N ALA A 2 -11.21 -3.53 45.51
CA ALA A 2 -10.60 -3.91 44.24
C ALA A 2 -9.69 -2.78 43.77
N ALA A 3 -8.50 -3.14 43.30
CA ALA A 3 -7.58 -2.23 42.63
C ALA A 3 -8.16 -1.87 41.25
N GLU A 4 -8.14 -0.58 40.92
CA GLU A 4 -8.48 -0.08 39.59
C GLU A 4 -7.24 -0.24 38.71
N ASP A 5 -7.32 -1.14 37.73
CA ASP A 5 -6.34 -1.25 36.63
C ASP A 5 -6.55 -0.06 35.69
N ASP A 6 -5.60 0.87 35.65
CA ASP A 6 -5.57 1.97 34.70
C ASP A 6 -5.23 1.43 33.30
N PRO A 7 -6.17 1.46 32.33
CA PRO A 7 -5.96 0.93 30.99
C PRO A 7 -5.02 1.78 30.12
N PHE A 8 -4.54 2.94 30.60
CA PHE A 8 -3.67 3.85 29.85
C PHE A 8 -2.24 3.96 30.38
N GLY A 9 -1.88 3.20 31.42
CA GLY A 9 -0.53 3.17 31.99
C GLY A 9 0.59 2.69 31.03
N ALA A 10 0.24 2.22 29.83
CA ALA A 10 1.20 1.86 28.78
C ALA A 10 1.82 3.07 28.05
N PHE A 11 1.31 4.29 28.27
CA PHE A 11 1.85 5.53 27.70
C PHE A 11 2.72 6.30 28.71
N GLY A 12 3.28 5.59 29.70
CA GLY A 12 4.21 6.15 30.66
C GLY A 12 5.37 6.86 29.96
N GLU A 13 5.56 8.10 30.36
CA GLU A 13 6.70 8.97 30.10
C GLU A 13 7.98 8.22 30.44
N ASP A 14 8.82 7.94 29.45
CA ASP A 14 10.24 7.68 29.69
C ASP A 14 11.06 8.44 28.65
N ASP A 15 11.92 9.27 29.23
CA ASP A 15 12.80 10.27 28.67
C ASP A 15 13.94 9.66 27.82
N ASP A 16 14.50 10.53 26.99
CA ASP A 16 15.65 10.34 26.11
C ASP A 16 16.89 9.74 26.79
N ASP A 17 17.54 8.78 26.14
CA ASP A 17 19.00 8.57 26.25
C ASP A 17 19.53 8.02 24.91
N ASP A 18 20.12 8.92 24.13
CA ASP A 18 20.94 8.65 22.95
C ASP A 18 22.25 7.94 23.37
N ASP A 19 22.50 6.73 22.85
CA ASP A 19 23.81 6.09 22.93
C ASP A 19 24.22 5.59 21.54
N GLU A 20 25.00 6.41 20.83
CA GLU A 20 25.77 6.02 19.65
C GLU A 20 26.80 4.94 20.03
N LYS A 21 26.70 3.75 19.41
CA LYS A 21 27.81 2.81 19.34
C LYS A 21 27.98 2.25 17.93
N ASP A 22 28.97 2.82 17.24
CA ASP A 22 29.70 2.22 16.14
C ASP A 22 30.21 0.83 16.54
N GLY A 23 30.00 -0.16 15.66
CA GLY A 23 30.41 -1.54 15.87
C GLY A 23 30.28 -2.37 14.60
N ASP A 24 31.27 -2.20 13.73
CA ASP A 24 31.61 -3.03 12.58
C ASP A 24 31.89 -4.49 13.01
N ASP A 25 31.29 -5.47 12.30
CA ASP A 25 31.88 -6.75 11.83
C ASP A 25 30.84 -7.89 11.64
N CYS A 26 30.51 -8.09 10.37
CA CYS A 26 30.64 -9.33 9.61
C CYS A 26 30.16 -10.70 10.17
N ASN A 27 29.21 -11.27 9.40
CA ASN A 27 29.28 -12.59 8.75
C ASN A 27 28.71 -13.82 9.50
N VAL A 28 27.47 -14.19 9.15
CA VAL A 28 26.99 -15.58 9.22
C VAL A 28 26.40 -15.97 7.87
N VAL A 29 27.23 -16.63 7.06
CA VAL A 29 26.82 -17.30 5.82
C VAL A 29 26.09 -18.59 6.22
N SER A 30 24.77 -18.62 6.06
CA SER A 30 24.01 -19.89 6.08
C SER A 30 23.69 -20.30 4.64
N SER A 31 24.60 -21.06 4.06
CA SER A 31 24.43 -21.77 2.81
C SER A 31 23.33 -22.83 2.95
N THR A 32 22.19 -22.63 2.28
CA THR A 32 21.27 -23.73 1.98
C THR A 32 21.03 -23.81 0.48
N ALA A 33 21.29 -25.02 -0.02
CA ALA A 33 21.35 -25.46 -1.39
C ALA A 33 20.18 -25.04 -2.28
N SER A 34 20.54 -24.76 -3.54
CA SER A 34 19.70 -24.48 -4.69
C SER A 34 18.79 -25.66 -5.08
N VAL A 35 17.48 -25.38 -5.18
CA VAL A 35 16.54 -26.14 -6.01
C VAL A 35 16.26 -25.29 -7.26
N PRO A 36 16.36 -25.81 -8.49
CA PRO A 36 16.03 -25.06 -9.69
C PRO A 36 14.53 -25.20 -9.95
N GLU A 37 13.73 -24.25 -9.47
CA GLU A 37 12.36 -24.08 -9.96
C GLU A 37 12.34 -23.11 -11.14
N SER A 38 11.94 -23.65 -12.30
CA SER A 38 11.54 -22.88 -13.46
C SER A 38 10.30 -22.06 -13.10
N GLY A 39 10.50 -20.80 -12.73
CA GLY A 39 9.46 -19.82 -12.42
C GLY A 39 10.03 -18.43 -12.66
N GLN A 40 9.19 -17.53 -13.15
CA GLN A 40 9.53 -16.15 -13.52
C GLN A 40 10.50 -15.52 -12.51
N GLN A 41 11.61 -14.95 -12.98
CA GLN A 41 12.55 -14.18 -12.16
C GLN A 41 11.79 -13.02 -11.52
N GLN A 42 11.22 -13.24 -10.34
CA GLN A 42 10.77 -12.17 -9.48
C GLN A 42 12.02 -11.35 -9.16
N ALA A 43 12.06 -10.12 -9.68
CA ALA A 43 13.10 -9.16 -9.37
C ALA A 43 13.19 -9.08 -7.84
N ARG A 44 14.26 -9.64 -7.27
CA ARG A 44 14.43 -9.72 -5.83
C ARG A 44 15.00 -8.39 -5.37
N ARG A 45 14.28 -7.71 -4.47
CA ARG A 45 14.79 -6.49 -3.81
C ARG A 45 16.15 -6.75 -3.18
N ASP A 46 16.96 -5.70 -3.12
CA ASP A 46 18.15 -5.69 -2.29
C ASP A 46 17.75 -5.93 -0.82
N PRO A 47 18.48 -6.78 -0.06
CA PRO A 47 18.19 -7.02 1.35
C PRO A 47 18.19 -5.76 2.21
N SER A 48 18.98 -4.73 1.85
CA SER A 48 18.97 -3.42 2.52
C SER A 48 17.64 -2.69 2.37
N CYS A 49 16.89 -2.95 1.30
CA CYS A 49 15.59 -2.34 1.00
C CYS A 49 14.42 -3.26 1.39
N GLY A 50 14.64 -4.08 2.41
CA GLY A 50 13.74 -5.12 2.89
C GLY A 50 12.52 -4.59 3.66
N VAL A 51 11.73 -5.54 4.15
CA VAL A 51 10.51 -5.27 4.91
C VAL A 51 10.84 -4.46 6.17
N LEU A 52 10.07 -3.39 6.42
CA LEU A 52 10.23 -2.48 7.56
C LEU A 52 11.59 -1.75 7.62
N VAL A 53 12.29 -1.62 6.48
CA VAL A 53 13.48 -0.76 6.38
C VAL A 53 13.11 0.54 5.68
N PHE A 54 13.25 1.65 6.39
CA PHE A 54 12.87 2.98 5.91
C PHE A 54 14.10 3.76 5.46
N HIS A 55 14.01 4.36 4.28
CA HIS A 55 15.05 5.23 3.74
C HIS A 55 14.46 6.60 3.45
N ASN A 56 15.26 7.64 3.63
CA ASN A 56 14.84 8.99 3.31
C ASN A 56 14.70 9.17 1.80
N GLY A 57 13.58 9.76 1.37
CA GLY A 57 13.33 10.07 -0.03
C GLY A 57 12.81 8.91 -0.88
N THR A 58 12.47 7.76 -0.29
CA THR A 58 11.87 6.64 -1.02
C THR A 58 10.55 7.03 -1.69
N GLU A 59 9.74 7.86 -1.04
CA GLU A 59 8.47 8.38 -1.58
C GLU A 59 8.70 9.24 -2.82
N GLN A 60 9.72 10.10 -2.79
CA GLN A 60 10.08 10.93 -3.94
C GLN A 60 10.69 10.10 -5.07
N ALA A 61 11.50 9.09 -4.73
CA ALA A 61 12.05 8.15 -5.71
C ALA A 61 10.96 7.30 -6.37
N LEU A 62 9.92 6.93 -5.64
CA LEU A 62 8.72 6.29 -6.20
C LEU A 62 8.02 7.22 -7.18
N LEU A 63 7.75 8.47 -6.79
CA LEU A 63 7.08 9.44 -7.66
C LEU A 63 7.84 9.62 -8.98
N HIS A 64 9.15 9.89 -8.93
CA HIS A 64 9.96 10.03 -10.12
C HIS A 64 10.03 8.76 -10.98
N HIS A 65 9.94 7.58 -10.36
CA HIS A 65 9.83 6.33 -11.11
C HIS A 65 8.50 6.29 -11.87
N VAL A 66 7.37 6.54 -11.20
CA VAL A 66 6.05 6.51 -11.83
C VAL A 66 5.96 7.56 -12.94
N GLU A 67 6.39 8.81 -12.69
CA GLU A 67 6.40 9.88 -13.70
C GLU A 67 7.14 9.46 -14.97
N ARG A 68 8.38 8.98 -14.82
CA ARG A 68 9.21 8.56 -15.96
C ARG A 68 8.59 7.41 -16.74
N GLU A 69 8.07 6.37 -16.07
CA GLU A 69 7.50 5.23 -16.77
C GLU A 69 6.15 5.61 -17.42
N MET A 70 5.35 6.48 -16.79
CA MET A 70 4.09 6.97 -17.36
C MET A 70 4.31 7.82 -18.62
N GLU A 71 5.41 8.59 -18.72
CA GLU A 71 5.76 9.31 -19.96
C GLU A 71 5.96 8.37 -21.16
N LEU A 72 6.37 7.12 -20.90
CA LEU A 72 6.56 6.10 -21.92
C LEU A 72 5.26 5.36 -22.27
N LEU A 73 4.26 5.41 -21.39
CA LEU A 73 2.98 4.75 -21.56
C LEU A 73 1.94 5.73 -22.12
N ALA A 74 1.39 5.44 -23.29
CA ALA A 74 0.29 6.22 -23.84
C ALA A 74 -1.04 5.77 -23.24
N ALA A 75 -1.39 6.26 -22.05
CA ALA A 75 -2.73 6.04 -21.47
C ALA A 75 -3.76 6.96 -22.15
N SER A 76 -4.87 6.38 -22.55
CA SER A 76 -5.94 7.09 -23.27
C SER A 76 -7.11 7.51 -22.38
N ASP A 77 -7.25 6.82 -21.24
CA ASP A 77 -8.37 6.97 -20.32
C ASP A 77 -7.91 7.07 -18.85
N GLN A 78 -8.73 7.66 -17.99
CA GLN A 78 -8.44 7.83 -16.57
C GLN A 78 -8.36 6.50 -15.80
N LEU A 79 -9.20 5.52 -16.14
CA LEU A 79 -9.13 4.19 -15.52
C LEU A 79 -7.84 3.47 -15.92
N GLU A 80 -7.48 3.53 -17.20
CA GLU A 80 -6.21 2.97 -17.70
C GLU A 80 -5.01 3.65 -17.03
N THR A 81 -5.04 4.98 -16.89
CA THR A 81 -4.00 5.75 -16.19
C THR A 81 -3.86 5.29 -14.74
N ALA A 82 -4.97 5.18 -14.00
CA ALA A 82 -4.95 4.74 -12.61
C ALA A 82 -4.44 3.30 -12.44
N GLU A 83 -4.85 2.39 -13.33
CA GLU A 83 -4.37 1.00 -13.33
C GLU A 83 -2.86 0.93 -13.59
N GLN A 84 -2.36 1.69 -14.56
CA GLN A 84 -0.93 1.76 -14.87
C GLN A 84 -0.12 2.33 -13.69
N VAL A 85 -0.61 3.41 -13.06
CA VAL A 85 0.04 3.98 -11.87
C VAL A 85 0.14 2.96 -10.75
N MET A 86 -0.96 2.26 -10.41
CA MET A 86 -0.93 1.22 -9.36
C MET A 86 0.07 0.11 -9.71
N LYS A 87 0.07 -0.37 -10.96
CA LYS A 87 1.01 -1.41 -11.41
C LYS A 87 2.47 -0.97 -11.30
N LEU A 88 2.78 0.27 -11.65
CA LEU A 88 4.14 0.83 -11.53
C LEU A 88 4.56 0.95 -10.06
N VAL A 89 3.64 1.35 -9.17
CA VAL A 89 3.91 1.38 -7.73
C VAL A 89 4.19 -0.03 -7.21
N ASP A 90 3.38 -1.03 -7.58
CA ASP A 90 3.61 -2.41 -7.17
C ASP A 90 4.96 -2.94 -7.71
N GLN A 91 5.26 -2.68 -8.98
CA GLN A 91 6.54 -3.06 -9.59
C GLN A 91 7.73 -2.42 -8.86
N TYR A 92 7.64 -1.13 -8.52
CA TYR A 92 8.66 -0.46 -7.70
C TYR A 92 8.80 -1.12 -6.33
N CYS A 93 7.66 -1.42 -5.70
CA CYS A 93 7.62 -2.04 -4.38
C CYS A 93 8.21 -3.45 -4.37
N PHE A 94 8.03 -4.22 -5.44
CA PHE A 94 8.56 -5.58 -5.58
C PHE A 94 10.02 -5.61 -6.02
N SER A 95 10.48 -4.64 -6.81
CA SER A 95 11.83 -4.70 -7.42
C SER A 95 12.87 -3.84 -6.72
N ARG A 96 12.47 -2.73 -6.07
CA ARG A 96 13.40 -1.75 -5.51
C ARG A 96 13.30 -1.63 -4.01
N HIS A 97 12.15 -1.21 -3.48
CA HIS A 97 12.00 -0.88 -2.06
C HIS A 97 10.70 -1.40 -1.50
N TRP A 98 10.73 -2.06 -0.34
CA TRP A 98 9.49 -2.31 0.38
C TRP A 98 8.89 -0.98 0.87
N MET A 99 7.58 -0.82 0.67
CA MET A 99 6.82 0.35 1.09
C MET A 99 5.48 -0.09 1.69
N MET A 100 4.87 0.75 2.53
CA MET A 100 3.68 0.42 3.33
C MET A 100 2.35 0.48 2.55
N HIS A 101 2.37 0.29 1.23
CA HIS A 101 1.14 0.21 0.46
C HIS A 101 0.34 -1.05 0.81
N ILE A 102 -0.97 -1.01 0.54
CA ILE A 102 -1.84 -2.19 0.67
C ILE A 102 -1.34 -3.34 -0.22
N GLY A 103 -0.80 -3.01 -1.40
CA GLY A 103 -0.33 -3.96 -2.41
C GLY A 103 -1.48 -4.63 -3.17
N ASP A 104 -1.13 -5.26 -4.28
CA ASP A 104 -2.05 -5.94 -5.21
C ASP A 104 -2.97 -6.96 -4.54
N GLN A 105 -2.44 -7.85 -3.68
CA GLN A 105 -3.20 -8.95 -3.10
C GLN A 105 -4.29 -8.48 -2.13
N LYS A 106 -3.94 -7.59 -1.19
CA LYS A 106 -4.94 -7.00 -0.28
C LYS A 106 -5.83 -5.98 -1.00
N GLY A 107 -5.31 -5.38 -2.07
CA GLY A 107 -6.05 -4.49 -2.95
C GLY A 107 -7.29 -5.18 -3.53
N ILE A 108 -7.18 -6.43 -4.00
CA ILE A 108 -8.33 -7.21 -4.51
C ILE A 108 -9.46 -7.29 -3.49
N ILE A 109 -9.14 -7.60 -2.23
CA ILE A 109 -10.13 -7.72 -1.15
C ILE A 109 -10.85 -6.37 -0.93
N LEU A 110 -10.10 -5.27 -0.96
CA LEU A 110 -10.69 -3.93 -0.84
C LEU A 110 -11.58 -3.60 -2.06
N LYS A 111 -11.17 -3.95 -3.28
CA LYS A 111 -11.99 -3.75 -4.49
C LYS A 111 -13.31 -4.51 -4.38
N ASP A 112 -13.27 -5.76 -3.95
CA ASP A 112 -14.46 -6.60 -3.83
C ASP A 112 -15.43 -6.03 -2.80
N PHE A 113 -14.92 -5.60 -1.64
CA PHE A 113 -15.73 -4.92 -0.62
C PHE A 113 -16.42 -3.66 -1.16
N ILE A 114 -15.67 -2.81 -1.89
CA ILE A 114 -16.23 -1.56 -2.45
C ILE A 114 -17.30 -1.87 -3.50
N ARG A 115 -17.08 -2.87 -4.36
CA ARG A 115 -18.06 -3.30 -5.36
C ARG A 115 -19.34 -3.78 -4.70
N GLU A 116 -19.24 -4.65 -3.69
CA GLU A 116 -20.40 -5.12 -2.93
C GLU A 116 -21.15 -3.97 -2.25
N PHE A 117 -20.40 -3.05 -1.63
CA PHE A 117 -20.97 -1.84 -1.01
C PHE A 117 -21.73 -0.98 -2.02
N CYS A 118 -21.14 -0.70 -3.18
CA CYS A 118 -21.75 0.11 -4.23
C CYS A 118 -23.01 -0.57 -4.81
N GLN A 119 -22.98 -1.89 -5.01
CA GLN A 119 -24.14 -2.67 -5.45
C GLN A 119 -25.30 -2.59 -4.45
N GLU A 120 -25.02 -2.81 -3.18
CA GLU A 120 -26.01 -2.74 -2.10
C GLU A 120 -26.58 -1.32 -1.98
N HIS A 121 -25.73 -0.30 -2.09
CA HIS A 121 -26.18 1.09 -2.09
C HIS A 121 -27.12 1.38 -3.27
N GLN A 122 -26.76 0.97 -4.50
CA GLN A 122 -27.60 1.15 -5.68
C GLN A 122 -28.96 0.44 -5.55
N ASN A 123 -28.97 -0.78 -5.01
CA ASN A 123 -30.20 -1.52 -4.75
C ASN A 123 -31.12 -0.81 -3.74
N ARG A 124 -30.56 -0.12 -2.74
CA ARG A 124 -31.32 0.71 -1.79
C ARG A 124 -31.90 1.95 -2.45
N LEU A 125 -31.14 2.61 -3.32
CA LEU A 125 -31.60 3.81 -4.03
C LEU A 125 -32.81 3.52 -4.93
N ILE A 126 -32.84 2.38 -5.62
CA ILE A 126 -33.98 1.98 -6.48
C ILE A 126 -35.28 1.87 -5.67
N ARG A 127 -35.20 1.55 -4.37
CA ARG A 127 -36.36 1.39 -3.48
C ARG A 127 -36.83 2.70 -2.86
N GLN A 128 -36.11 3.81 -3.06
CA GLN A 128 -36.41 5.12 -2.47
C GLN A 128 -36.99 6.09 -3.49
N THR A 129 -37.95 6.91 -3.07
CA THR A 129 -38.64 7.92 -3.91
C THR A 129 -37.80 9.18 -4.18
N LYS A 130 -36.72 9.41 -3.43
CA LYS A 130 -35.72 10.48 -3.65
C LYS A 130 -34.31 9.97 -3.29
N PRO A 131 -33.62 9.28 -4.20
CA PRO A 131 -32.28 8.77 -3.94
C PRO A 131 -31.24 9.90 -3.96
N GLU A 132 -30.46 10.03 -2.90
CA GLU A 132 -29.15 10.72 -2.96
C GLU A 132 -28.10 9.70 -3.39
N GLN A 133 -27.53 9.89 -4.57
CA GLN A 133 -26.59 8.93 -5.20
C GLN A 133 -25.14 9.11 -4.72
N THR A 134 -24.93 9.58 -3.50
CA THR A 134 -23.61 9.96 -3.02
C THR A 134 -23.02 8.86 -2.15
N VAL A 135 -21.91 8.29 -2.60
CA VAL A 135 -21.03 7.43 -1.79
C VAL A 135 -19.94 8.30 -1.18
N ILE A 136 -19.79 8.23 0.15
CA ILE A 136 -18.73 8.93 0.88
C ILE A 136 -17.82 7.87 1.52
N MET A 137 -16.54 7.93 1.20
CA MET A 137 -15.50 7.09 1.81
C MET A 137 -14.43 8.00 2.42
N VAL A 138 -13.88 7.60 3.58
CA VAL A 138 -12.84 8.33 4.29
C VAL A 138 -11.63 7.41 4.47
N GLU A 139 -10.47 7.89 4.03
CA GLU A 139 -9.17 7.24 4.24
C GLU A 139 -8.46 7.88 5.43
N LEU A 140 -7.96 7.06 6.36
CA LEU A 140 -7.12 7.51 7.47
C LEU A 140 -5.68 7.09 7.21
N GLY A 141 -4.89 8.03 6.68
CA GLY A 141 -3.50 7.80 6.29
C GLY A 141 -3.37 7.40 4.82
N THR A 142 -3.08 8.39 3.97
CA THR A 142 -2.99 8.19 2.50
C THR A 142 -1.62 7.67 2.05
N TYR A 143 -0.57 7.91 2.84
CA TYR A 143 0.82 7.67 2.47
C TYR A 143 1.15 8.29 1.09
N CYS A 144 1.45 7.48 0.07
CA CYS A 144 1.66 7.96 -1.31
C CYS A 144 0.40 7.92 -2.20
N GLY A 145 -0.77 7.68 -1.62
CA GLY A 145 -2.06 7.74 -2.33
C GLY A 145 -2.48 6.47 -3.08
N TYR A 146 -1.76 5.36 -2.94
CA TYR A 146 -2.09 4.10 -3.63
C TYR A 146 -3.53 3.63 -3.34
N SER A 147 -3.91 3.57 -2.06
CA SER A 147 -5.25 3.13 -1.65
C SER A 147 -6.33 4.14 -2.05
N ALA A 148 -6.04 5.44 -2.02
CA ALA A 148 -6.94 6.46 -2.56
C ALA A 148 -7.24 6.25 -4.05
N ILE A 149 -6.21 5.99 -4.87
CA ILE A 149 -6.36 5.68 -6.30
C ILE A 149 -7.18 4.39 -6.47
N LEU A 150 -6.88 3.35 -5.70
CA LEU A 150 -7.62 2.08 -5.75
C LEU A 150 -9.11 2.26 -5.45
N MET A 151 -9.45 3.00 -4.38
CA MET A 151 -10.84 3.29 -4.02
C MET A 151 -11.55 4.09 -5.11
N ALA A 152 -10.94 5.18 -5.58
CA ALA A 152 -11.51 6.03 -6.62
C ALA A 152 -11.69 5.26 -7.94
N TYR A 153 -10.70 4.46 -8.33
CA TYR A 153 -10.74 3.57 -9.48
C TYR A 153 -11.93 2.63 -9.39
N THR A 154 -12.12 1.94 -8.26
CA THR A 154 -13.21 0.96 -8.11
C THR A 154 -14.59 1.60 -8.11
N ILE A 155 -14.75 2.77 -7.50
CA ILE A 155 -16.01 3.52 -7.55
C ILE A 155 -16.31 3.97 -8.99
N LEU A 156 -15.30 4.48 -9.70
CA LEU A 156 -15.45 4.96 -11.07
C LEU A 156 -15.74 3.81 -12.05
N GLU A 157 -15.05 2.69 -11.90
CA GLU A 157 -15.28 1.45 -12.65
C GLU A 157 -16.73 0.96 -12.47
N PHE A 158 -17.27 1.05 -11.26
CA PHE A 158 -18.65 0.66 -10.97
C PHE A 158 -19.71 1.63 -11.53
N THR A 159 -19.38 2.92 -11.64
CA THR A 159 -20.34 3.97 -12.02
C THR A 159 -20.46 4.13 -13.55
N ARG A 160 -19.54 3.55 -14.33
CA ARG A 160 -19.62 3.51 -15.80
C ARG A 160 -20.68 2.54 -16.28
#